data_AF-A0A4Y8Q7S0-F1
#
_entry.id   AF-A0A4Y8Q7S0-F1
#
_cell.length_a   1.000
_cell.length_b   1.000
_cell.length_c   1.000
_cell.angle_alpha   90.00
_cell.angle_beta   90.00
_cell.angle_gamma   90.00
#
_symmetry.space_group_name_H-M   'P 1'
#
loop_
_entity.id
_entity.type
_entity.pdbx_description
1 polymer ?
#
loop_
_entity_poly.entity_id
_entity_poly.type
_entity_poly.pdbx_seq_one_letter_code
_entity_poly.pdbx_strand_id
1 'polypeptide(L)' 'MNAQAYAEKEAIMRDLDNVVRELQQMAAELQRIKGIGAEICAGKLLRLADKYSGIRSQLQYRV' A
#
# COMPACT_ATOMS: atom_id res chain seq x y z
N MET A 1 24.26 -6.86 -11.70
CA MET A 1 23.12 -6.97 -10.76
C MET A 1 22.78 -8.44 -10.58
N ASN A 2 22.75 -8.98 -9.36
CA ASN A 2 22.55 -10.41 -9.10
C ASN A 2 21.07 -10.79 -9.30
N ALA A 3 20.77 -11.93 -9.94
CA ALA A 3 19.42 -12.46 -10.13
C ALA A 3 18.64 -12.58 -8.81
N GLN A 4 19.35 -12.85 -7.71
CA GLN A 4 18.76 -12.86 -6.37
C GLN A 4 18.21 -11.49 -5.95
N ALA A 5 18.95 -10.41 -6.22
CA ALA A 5 18.51 -9.05 -5.88
C ALA A 5 17.27 -8.63 -6.69
N TYR A 6 17.15 -9.09 -7.93
CA TYR A 6 15.94 -8.91 -8.73
C TYR A 6 14.75 -9.69 -8.15
N ALA A 7 14.94 -10.95 -7.76
CA ALA A 7 13.89 -11.76 -7.16
C ALA A 7 13.39 -11.17 -5.83
N GLU A 8 14.31 -10.69 -4.99
CA GLU A 8 13.99 -10.00 -3.74
C GLU A 8 13.22 -8.69 -3.99
N LYS A 9 13.65 -7.88 -4.97
CA LYS A 9 12.93 -6.66 -5.39
C LYS A 9 11.50 -6.98 -5.83
N GLU A 10 11.31 -7.99 -6.67
CA GLU A 10 9.97 -8.42 -7.13
C GLU A 10 9.10 -8.99 -6.01
N ALA A 11 9.67 -9.65 -5.01
CA ALA A 11 8.94 -10.07 -3.82
C ALA A 11 8.44 -8.85 -3.04
N ILE A 12 9.33 -7.88 -2.75
CA ILE A 12 8.98 -6.65 -2.04
C ILE A 12 7.90 -5.85 -2.79
N MET A 13 8.00 -5.76 -4.12
CA MET A 13 6.99 -5.06 -4.93
C MET A 13 5.61 -5.71 -4.84
N ARG A 14 5.55 -7.05 -4.82
CA ARG A 14 4.28 -7.79 -4.65
C ARG A 14 3.71 -7.61 -3.24
N ASP A 15 4.55 -7.64 -2.22
CA ASP A 15 4.11 -7.42 -0.84
C ASP A 15 3.55 -6.01 -0.66
N LEU A 16 4.19 -5.00 -1.26
CA LEU A 16 3.69 -3.63 -1.27
C LEU A 16 2.33 -3.51 -1.98
N ASP A 17 2.13 -4.21 -3.10
CA ASP A 17 0.82 -4.24 -3.77
C ASP A 17 -0.27 -4.86 -2.90
N ASN A 18 0.05 -5.93 -2.19
CA ASN A 18 -0.91 -6.58 -1.28
C ASN A 18 -1.28 -5.65 -0.11
N VAL A 19 -0.29 -5.02 0.52
CA VAL A 19 -0.51 -4.04 1.60
C VAL A 19 -1.38 -2.88 1.12
N VAL A 20 -1.12 -2.33 -0.07
CA VAL A 20 -1.93 -1.23 -0.64
C VAL A 20 -3.38 -1.67 -0.81
N ARG A 21 -3.64 -2.88 -1.34
CA ARG A 21 -5.00 -3.41 -1.52
C ARG A 21 -5.72 -3.61 -0.19
N GLU A 22 -5.04 -4.20 0.80
CA GLU A 22 -5.63 -4.40 2.13
C GLU A 22 -5.99 -3.07 2.80
N LEU A 23 -5.13 -2.06 2.70
CA LEU A 23 -5.40 -0.72 3.23
C LEU A 23 -6.59 -0.06 2.54
N GLN A 24 -6.69 -0.17 1.22
CA GLN A 24 -7.82 0.35 0.45
C GLN A 24 -9.12 -0.38 0.79
N GLN A 25 -9.07 -1.70 0.96
CA GLN A 25 -10.23 -2.50 1.35
C GLN A 25 -10.72 -2.12 2.75
N MET A 26 -9.83 -2.04 3.74
CA MET A 26 -10.19 -1.62 5.10
C MET A 26 -10.76 -0.19 5.12
N ALA A 27 -10.21 0.72 4.31
CA ALA A 27 -10.76 2.07 4.18
C ALA A 27 -12.19 2.05 3.60
N ALA A 28 -12.43 1.23 2.57
CA ALA A 28 -13.76 1.08 1.96
C ALA A 28 -14.77 0.46 2.93
N GLU A 29 -14.35 -0.51 3.75
CA GLU A 29 -15.17 -1.09 4.80
C GLU A 29 -15.51 -0.06 5.89
N LEU A 30 -14.55 0.75 6.31
CA LEU A 30 -14.77 1.82 7.29
C LEU A 30 -15.68 2.93 6.76
N GLN A 31 -15.61 3.27 5.48
CA GLN A 31 -16.51 4.25 4.86
C GLN A 31 -17.98 3.80 4.87
N ARG A 32 -18.26 2.51 5.03
CA ARG A 32 -19.64 2.00 5.20
C ARG A 32 -20.17 2.19 6.62
N ILE A 33 -19.29 2.48 7.58
CA ILE A 33 -19.64 2.71 8.97
C ILE A 33 -19.83 4.22 9.18
N LYS A 34 -20.98 4.62 9.72
CA LYS A 34 -21.22 6.04 10.07
C LYS A 34 -20.45 6.40 11.34
N GLY A 35 -19.66 7.47 11.27
CA GLY A 35 -19.03 8.07 12.44
C GLY A 35 -17.71 8.75 12.13
N ILE A 36 -17.47 9.89 12.78
CA ILE A 36 -16.26 10.72 12.59
C ILE A 36 -14.98 9.90 12.79
N GLY A 37 -14.97 8.96 13.74
CA GLY A 37 -13.84 8.06 13.96
C GLY A 37 -13.56 7.14 12.76
N ALA A 38 -14.61 6.59 12.14
CA ALA A 38 -14.49 5.71 10.97
C ALA A 38 -13.98 6.49 9.75
N GLU A 39 -14.47 7.71 9.53
CA GLU A 39 -14.02 8.60 8.46
C GLU A 39 -12.55 9.00 8.61
N ILE A 40 -12.13 9.38 9.82
CA ILE A 40 -10.72 9.69 10.12
C ILE A 40 -9.83 8.48 9.87
N CYS A 41 -10.29 7.29 10.30
CA CYS A 41 -9.53 6.05 10.17
C CYS A 41 -9.39 5.66 8.69
N ALA A 42 -10.48 5.70 7.92
CA ALA A 42 -10.46 5.48 6.47
C ALA A 42 -9.49 6.45 5.76
N GLY A 43 -9.53 7.74 6.10
CA GLY A 43 -8.61 8.73 5.55
C GLY A 43 -7.14 8.46 5.90
N LYS A 44 -6.84 7.95 7.09
CA LYS A 44 -5.47 7.53 7.47
C LYS A 44 -5.01 6.32 6.66
N LEU A 45 -5.87 5.33 6.45
CA LEU A 45 -5.55 4.14 5.67
C LEU A 45 -5.29 4.47 4.20
N LEU A 46 -6.10 5.35 3.59
CA LEU A 46 -5.86 5.82 2.22
C LEU A 46 -4.53 6.54 2.08
N ARG A 47 -4.19 7.45 3.01
CA ARG A 47 -2.87 8.12 3.01
C ARG A 47 -1.71 7.13 3.13
N LEU A 48 -1.91 6.06 3.91
CA LEU A 48 -0.89 5.02 4.06
C LEU A 48 -0.75 4.18 2.78
N ALA A 49 -1.87 3.86 2.12
CA ALA A 49 -1.88 3.20 0.82
C ALA A 49 -1.14 4.03 -0.24
N ASP A 50 -1.41 5.34 -0.30
CA ASP A 50 -0.73 6.27 -1.21
C ASP A 50 0.80 6.29 -0.97
N LYS A 51 1.21 6.31 0.31
CA LYS A 51 2.62 6.27 0.69
C LYS A 51 3.30 4.99 0.19
N TYR A 52 2.68 3.82 0.40
CA TYR A 52 3.26 2.55 -0.05
C TYR A 52 3.25 2.39 -1.57
N SER A 53 2.23 2.90 -2.25
CA SER A 53 2.19 3.00 -3.72
C SER A 53 3.35 3.88 -4.25
N GLY A 54 3.63 5.00 -3.59
CA GLY A 54 4.77 5.85 -3.89
C GLY A 54 6.12 5.15 -3.68
N ILE A 55 6.29 4.42 -2.57
CA ILE A 55 7.50 3.62 -2.30
C ILE A 55 7.69 2.54 -3.37
N ARG A 56 6.62 1.81 -3.73
CA ARG A 56 6.66 0.81 -4.81
C ARG A 56 7.10 1.42 -6.13
N SER A 57 6.53 2.58 -6.48
CA SER A 57 6.89 3.30 -7.71
C SER A 57 8.37 3.69 -7.68
N GLN A 58 8.87 4.23 -6.56
CA GLN A 58 10.30 4.54 -6.41
C GLN A 58 11.19 3.29 -6.53
N LEU A 59 10.77 2.16 -5.96
CA LEU A 59 11.51 0.90 -6.03
C LEU A 59 11.54 0.36 -7.47
N GLN A 60 10.44 0.49 -8.22
CA GLN A 60 10.37 0.10 -9.62
C GLN A 60 11.44 0.82 -10.46
N TYR A 61 11.60 2.13 -10.29
CA TYR A 61 12.53 2.96 -11.06
C TYR A 61 13.97 3.00 -10.52
N ARG A 62 14.24 2.42 -9.35
CA ARG A 62 15.62 2.24 -8.86
C ARG A 62 16.25 1.01 -9.53
N VAL A 63 17.26 1.27 -10.36
CA VAL A 63 18.14 0.30 -11.04
C VAL A 63 19.37 0.05 -10.17
#